data_AF-A0AA95G3D3-F1
#
_entry.id   AF-A0AA95G3D3-F1
#
_cell.length_a   1.000
_cell.length_b   1.000
_cell.length_c   1.000
_cell.angle_alpha   90.00
_cell.angle_beta   90.00
_cell.angle_gamma   90.00
#
_symmetry.space_group_name_H-M   'P 1'
#
loop_
_entity.id
_entity.type
_entity.pdbx_description
1 polymer ?
#
loop_
_entity_poly.entity_id
_entity_poly.type
_entity_poly.pdbx_seq_one_letter_code
_entity_poly.pdbx_strand_id
1 'polypeptide(L)'
;MLANFIFHFIFAVFLVWGLLAWIILHKKLNELRTSLLPILCQKEIEFPKHRSIFRRSTLYISEELSRMTGKKIKFHYKVELLAKLPIDILYPFARLNSNAPESNEKIFFYANEYISLNDLLFKLKNLSHTKAISFILMLDTNHSFIWKVENTNV
;
A
#
# COMPACT_ATOMS: atom_id res chain seq x y z
N MET A 1 -21.18 -49.02 -9.23
CA MET A 1 -20.22 -48.61 -8.16
C MET A 1 -18.90 -48.10 -8.73
N LEU A 2 -18.24 -48.83 -9.64
CA LEU A 2 -16.93 -48.46 -10.19
C LEU A 2 -16.92 -47.08 -10.90
N ALA A 3 -17.91 -46.78 -11.74
CA ALA A 3 -17.99 -45.48 -12.43
C ALA A 3 -18.16 -44.30 -11.46
N ASN A 4 -18.90 -44.48 -10.36
CA ASN A 4 -19.06 -43.47 -9.33
C ASN A 4 -17.74 -43.23 -8.58
N PHE A 5 -16.99 -44.29 -8.28
CA PHE A 5 -15.65 -44.21 -7.70
C PHE A 5 -14.67 -43.48 -8.62
N ILE A 6 -14.64 -43.83 -9.91
CA ILE A 6 -13.79 -43.18 -10.92
C ILE A 6 -14.12 -41.68 -11.03
N PHE A 7 -15.41 -41.32 -11.05
CA PHE A 7 -15.83 -39.91 -11.10
C PHE A 7 -15.36 -39.13 -9.86
N HIS A 8 -15.57 -39.64 -8.65
CA HIS A 8 -15.13 -38.98 -7.42
C HIS A 8 -13.60 -38.90 -7.33
N PHE A 9 -12.89 -39.91 -7.81
CA PHE A 9 -11.43 -39.93 -7.87
C PHE A 9 -10.91 -38.84 -8.82
N ILE A 10 -11.44 -38.77 -10.05
CA ILE A 10 -11.08 -37.75 -11.03
C ILE A 10 -11.39 -36.35 -10.48
N PHE A 11 -12.56 -36.16 -9.87
CA PHE A 11 -12.95 -34.88 -9.27
C PHE A 11 -12.01 -34.47 -8.13
N ALA A 12 -11.65 -35.40 -7.25
CA ALA A 12 -10.71 -35.13 -6.16
C ALA A 12 -9.33 -34.72 -6.68
N VAL A 13 -8.83 -35.38 -7.74
CA VAL A 13 -7.58 -34.99 -8.40
C VAL A 13 -7.67 -33.55 -8.92
N PHE A 14 -8.72 -33.19 -9.66
CA PHE A 14 -8.90 -31.82 -10.16
C PHE A 14 -9.02 -30.79 -9.03
N LEU A 15 -9.71 -31.12 -7.93
CA LEU A 15 -9.86 -30.23 -6.79
C LEU A 15 -8.52 -29.96 -6.09
N VAL A 16 -7.70 -31.00 -5.91
CA VAL A 16 -6.34 -30.87 -5.34
C VAL A 16 -5.45 -30.00 -6.24
N TRP A 17 -5.47 -30.23 -7.55
CA TRP A 17 -4.70 -29.42 -8.50
C TRP A 17 -5.19 -27.97 -8.56
N GLY A 18 -6.51 -27.75 -8.51
CA GLY A 18 -7.11 -26.42 -8.43
C GLY A 18 -6.69 -25.67 -7.17
N LEU A 19 -6.68 -26.34 -6.02
CA LEU A 19 -6.23 -25.75 -4.75
C LEU A 19 -4.74 -25.40 -4.78
N LEU A 20 -3.89 -26.29 -5.33
CA LEU A 20 -2.46 -26.03 -5.52
C LEU A 20 -2.22 -24.83 -6.44
N ALA A 21 -2.90 -24.76 -7.57
CA ALA A 21 -2.80 -23.63 -8.50
C ALA A 21 -3.25 -22.31 -7.83
N TRP A 22 -4.33 -22.35 -7.05
CA TRP A 22 -4.81 -21.21 -6.27
C TRP A 22 -3.78 -20.72 -5.26
N ILE A 23 -3.18 -21.63 -4.49
CA ILE A 23 -2.13 -21.29 -3.51
C ILE A 23 -0.91 -20.66 -4.19
N ILE A 24 -0.44 -21.24 -5.30
CA ILE A 24 0.70 -20.71 -6.06
C ILE A 24 0.39 -19.31 -6.60
N LEU A 25 -0.81 -19.13 -7.16
CA LEU A 25 -1.24 -17.84 -7.69
C LEU A 25 -1.30 -16.77 -6.59
N HIS A 26 -1.88 -17.11 -5.43
CA HIS A 26 -1.93 -16.20 -4.28
C HIS A 26 -0.54 -15.83 -3.76
N LYS A 27 0.38 -16.80 -3.69
CA LYS A 27 1.75 -16.55 -3.26
C LYS A 27 2.47 -15.60 -4.23
N LYS A 28 2.39 -15.87 -5.54
CA LYS A 28 2.98 -15.00 -6.57
C LYS A 28 2.37 -13.60 -6.58
N LEU A 29 1.06 -13.47 -6.39
CA LEU A 29 0.40 -12.17 -6.29
C LEU A 29 0.88 -11.39 -5.06
N ASN A 30 1.06 -12.07 -3.92
CA ASN A 30 1.63 -11.44 -2.73
C ASN A 30 3.09 -11.01 -2.93
N GLU A 31 3.92 -11.82 -3.59
CA GLU A 31 5.32 -11.47 -3.93
C GLU A 31 5.41 -10.29 -4.91
N LEU A 32 4.54 -10.25 -5.92
CA LEU A 32 4.40 -9.11 -6.83
C LEU A 32 3.94 -7.85 -6.08
N ARG A 33 3.00 -8.00 -5.16
CA ARG A 33 2.45 -6.93 -4.33
C ARG A 33 3.52 -6.36 -3.39
N THR A 34 4.35 -7.18 -2.76
CA THR A 34 5.46 -6.73 -1.90
C THR A 34 6.62 -6.12 -2.68
N SER A 35 6.90 -6.59 -3.90
CA SER A 35 7.97 -6.04 -4.76
C SER A 35 7.59 -4.75 -5.51
N LEU A 36 6.30 -4.46 -5.65
CA LEU A 36 5.77 -3.30 -6.38
C LEU A 36 6.21 -1.94 -5.79
N LEU A 37 6.31 -1.82 -4.46
CA LEU A 37 6.72 -0.57 -3.83
C LEU A 37 8.22 -0.27 -3.95
N PRO A 38 9.11 -1.23 -3.67
CA PRO A 38 10.54 -1.05 -3.91
C PRO A 38 10.87 -0.69 -5.37
N ILE A 39 10.17 -1.28 -6.35
CA ILE A 39 10.36 -0.97 -7.78
C ILE A 39 9.97 0.49 -8.09
N LEU A 40 8.94 1.04 -7.43
CA LEU A 40 8.59 2.45 -7.57
C LEU A 40 9.59 3.40 -6.92
N CYS A 41 10.34 2.94 -5.92
CA CYS A 41 11.39 3.72 -5.27
C CYS A 41 12.73 3.66 -6.01
N GLN A 42 12.85 2.86 -7.08
CA GLN A 42 14.08 2.68 -7.85
C GLN A 42 14.07 3.36 -9.23
N LYS A 43 12.91 3.87 -9.68
CA LYS A 43 12.77 4.54 -10.98
C LYS A 43 12.20 5.94 -10.79
N GLU A 44 12.78 6.93 -11.47
CA GLU A 44 12.16 8.24 -11.66
C GLU A 44 10.74 8.06 -12.22
N ILE A 45 9.73 8.44 -11.45
CA ILE A 45 8.33 8.27 -11.84
C ILE A 45 7.96 9.41 -12.79
N GLU A 46 8.20 9.21 -14.08
CA GLU A 46 7.71 10.12 -15.12
C GLU A 46 6.18 10.03 -15.29
N PHE A 47 5.48 11.15 -15.15
CA PHE A 47 4.05 11.25 -15.49
C PHE A 47 3.87 11.91 -16.87
N PRO A 48 2.91 11.44 -17.69
CA PRO A 48 1.86 10.46 -17.38
C PRO A 48 2.25 8.98 -17.55
N LYS A 49 3.44 8.69 -18.06
CA LYS A 49 3.91 7.35 -18.45
C LYS A 49 3.74 6.29 -17.36
N HIS A 50 4.05 6.62 -16.10
CA HIS A 50 4.00 5.67 -14.97
C HIS A 50 2.72 5.77 -14.12
N ARG A 51 1.70 6.51 -14.57
CA ARG A 51 0.45 6.75 -13.81
C ARG A 51 -0.24 5.48 -13.33
N SER A 52 -0.29 4.45 -14.17
CA SER A 52 -0.96 3.18 -13.82
C SER A 52 -0.26 2.47 -12.67
N ILE A 53 1.08 2.45 -12.68
CA ILE A 53 1.87 1.79 -11.63
C ILE A 53 1.74 2.58 -10.33
N PHE A 54 1.85 3.91 -10.39
CA PHE A 54 1.64 4.78 -9.23
C PHE A 54 0.26 4.56 -8.58
N ARG A 55 -0.82 4.54 -9.38
CA ARG A 55 -2.19 4.30 -8.89
C ARG A 55 -2.29 2.95 -8.19
N ARG A 56 -1.76 1.88 -8.79
CA ARG A 56 -1.77 0.53 -8.20
C ARG A 56 -1.02 0.48 -6.88
N SER A 57 0.11 1.16 -6.78
CA SER A 57 0.87 1.20 -5.54
C SER A 57 0.19 2.03 -4.45
N THR A 58 -0.41 3.18 -4.77
CA THR A 58 -1.22 3.93 -3.79
C THR A 58 -2.41 3.12 -3.27
N LEU A 59 -3.04 2.32 -4.13
CA LEU A 59 -4.11 1.41 -3.73
C LEU A 59 -3.58 0.32 -2.79
N TYR A 60 -2.46 -0.29 -3.13
CA TYR A 60 -1.83 -1.30 -2.28
C TYR A 60 -1.44 -0.73 -0.91
N ILE A 61 -0.81 0.45 -0.86
CA ILE A 61 -0.46 1.12 0.40
C ILE A 61 -1.72 1.40 1.22
N SER A 62 -2.79 1.89 0.58
CA SER A 62 -4.08 2.12 1.24
C SER A 62 -4.62 0.85 1.91
N GLU A 63 -4.63 -0.27 1.18
CA GLU A 63 -5.10 -1.54 1.73
C GLU A 63 -4.23 -2.04 2.89
N GLU A 64 -2.91 -1.90 2.80
CA GLU A 64 -1.99 -2.29 3.88
C GLU A 64 -2.16 -1.44 5.13
N LEU A 65 -2.18 -0.12 4.97
CA LEU A 65 -2.41 0.80 6.09
C LEU A 65 -3.79 0.56 6.71
N SER A 66 -4.81 0.26 5.89
CA SER A 66 -6.14 -0.12 6.38
C SER A 66 -6.11 -1.41 7.20
N ARG A 67 -5.40 -2.43 6.74
CA ARG A 67 -5.20 -3.69 7.48
C ARG A 67 -4.48 -3.47 8.80
N MET A 68 -3.45 -2.62 8.82
CA MET A 68 -2.63 -2.35 10.01
C MET A 68 -3.34 -1.48 11.05
N THR A 69 -4.17 -0.53 10.62
CA THR A 69 -4.81 0.46 11.52
C THR A 69 -6.28 0.14 11.82
N GLY A 70 -6.90 -0.75 11.07
CA GLY A 70 -8.35 -1.01 11.14
C GLY A 70 -9.21 0.14 10.61
N LYS A 71 -8.62 1.08 9.86
CA LYS A 71 -9.27 2.32 9.40
C LYS A 71 -9.32 2.41 7.89
N LYS A 72 -10.32 3.09 7.34
CA LYS A 72 -10.41 3.32 5.89
C LYS A 72 -9.38 4.38 5.46
N ILE A 73 -8.42 4.02 4.62
CA ILE A 73 -7.36 4.94 4.16
C ILE A 73 -7.66 5.45 2.74
N LYS A 74 -7.56 6.75 2.52
CA LYS A 74 -7.73 7.39 1.20
C LYS A 74 -6.50 8.21 0.85
N PHE A 75 -6.03 8.10 -0.40
CA PHE A 75 -4.97 8.93 -0.93
C PHE A 75 -5.54 9.98 -1.89
N HIS A 76 -5.12 11.23 -1.73
CA HIS A 76 -5.50 12.36 -2.56
C HIS A 76 -4.25 13.02 -3.11
N TYR A 77 -4.21 13.25 -4.41
CA TYR A 77 -3.10 13.89 -5.08
C TYR A 77 -3.59 14.65 -6.30
N LYS A 78 -2.92 15.76 -6.62
CA LYS A 78 -3.16 16.56 -7.83
C LYS A 78 -2.21 16.09 -8.93
N VAL A 79 -2.70 15.99 -10.17
CA VAL A 79 -1.90 15.46 -11.30
C VAL A 79 -0.70 16.37 -11.60
N GLU A 80 -0.85 17.68 -11.39
CA GLU A 80 0.19 18.68 -11.59
C GLU A 80 1.37 18.49 -10.63
N LEU A 81 1.10 18.02 -9.42
CA LEU A 81 2.12 17.69 -8.41
C LEU A 81 2.89 16.43 -8.77
N LEU A 82 2.22 15.47 -9.41
CA LEU A 82 2.83 14.20 -9.81
C LEU A 82 3.90 14.38 -10.89
N ALA A 83 3.77 15.37 -11.79
CA ALA A 83 4.76 15.64 -12.84
C ALA A 83 6.15 16.04 -12.30
N LYS A 84 6.23 16.47 -11.04
CA LYS A 84 7.46 16.92 -10.37
C LYS A 84 7.84 16.04 -9.18
N LEU A 85 7.23 14.86 -9.07
CA LEU A 85 7.32 14.03 -7.87
C LEU A 85 8.73 13.45 -7.71
N PRO A 86 9.45 13.77 -6.62
CA PRO A 86 10.67 13.05 -6.29
C PRO A 86 10.33 11.63 -5.86
N ILE A 87 11.27 10.72 -6.09
CA ILE A 87 11.16 9.28 -5.81
C ILE A 87 10.91 9.01 -4.31
N ASP A 88 11.39 9.91 -3.44
CA ASP A 88 11.50 9.69 -2.00
C ASP A 88 10.16 9.72 -1.24
N ILE A 89 9.10 10.30 -1.82
CA ILE A 89 7.81 10.49 -1.12
C ILE A 89 7.03 9.18 -0.87
N LEU A 90 7.40 8.12 -1.57
CA LEU A 90 6.83 6.78 -1.41
C LEU A 90 7.72 5.86 -0.56
N TYR A 91 8.96 6.27 -0.31
CA TYR A 91 9.99 5.42 0.27
C TYR A 91 9.65 4.92 1.68
N PRO A 92 9.09 5.74 2.60
CA PRO A 92 8.69 5.23 3.91
C PRO A 92 7.65 4.11 3.84
N PHE A 93 6.75 4.13 2.85
CA PHE A 93 5.78 3.05 2.67
C PHE A 93 6.42 1.77 2.15
N ALA A 94 7.53 1.84 1.42
CA ALA A 94 8.20 0.66 0.88
C ALA A 94 8.76 -0.24 1.98
N ARG A 95 8.97 0.34 3.16
CA ARG A 95 9.44 -0.36 4.34
C ARG A 95 8.34 -0.99 5.19
N LEU A 96 7.05 -0.78 4.88
CA LEU A 96 5.90 -1.32 5.64
C LEU A 96 5.95 -2.85 5.84
N ASN A 97 6.54 -3.58 4.89
CA ASN A 97 6.62 -5.04 4.90
C ASN A 97 8.06 -5.57 4.97
N SER A 98 9.04 -4.69 5.20
CA SER A 98 10.44 -5.09 5.31
C SER A 98 10.84 -5.23 6.77
N ASN A 99 11.62 -6.25 7.11
CA ASN A 99 12.33 -6.34 8.39
C ASN A 99 13.50 -5.34 8.49
N ALA A 100 13.57 -4.36 7.59
CA ALA A 100 14.63 -3.37 7.53
C ALA A 100 14.46 -2.33 8.66
N PRO A 101 15.55 -1.69 9.11
CA PRO A 101 15.47 -0.65 10.12
C PRO A 101 14.48 0.45 9.72
N GLU A 102 13.78 0.94 10.75
CA GLU A 102 12.70 1.93 10.65
C GLU A 102 13.11 3.14 9.80
N SER A 103 12.20 3.64 8.97
CA SER A 103 12.42 4.93 8.30
C SER A 103 12.11 6.06 9.28
N ASN A 104 13.16 6.79 9.68
CA ASN A 104 13.06 7.99 10.50
C ASN A 104 12.73 9.25 9.68
N GLU A 105 12.39 9.11 8.40
CA GLU A 105 12.01 10.23 7.55
C GLU A 105 10.67 10.83 7.98
N LYS A 106 10.70 12.11 8.40
CA LYS A 106 9.54 12.85 8.88
C LYS A 106 8.81 13.57 7.75
N ILE A 107 8.22 12.80 6.83
CA ILE A 107 7.51 13.34 5.65
C ILE A 107 6.00 13.46 5.84
N PHE A 108 5.47 13.05 7.00
CA PHE A 108 4.04 13.08 7.30
C PHE A 108 3.72 14.27 8.19
N PHE A 109 2.89 15.18 7.71
CA PHE A 109 2.39 16.31 8.49
C PHE A 109 1.04 15.94 9.12
N TYR A 110 1.03 15.78 10.44
CA TYR A 110 -0.15 15.37 11.20
C TYR A 110 -0.19 16.11 12.53
N ALA A 111 -1.36 16.64 12.90
CA ALA A 111 -1.56 17.40 14.14
C ALA A 111 -0.52 18.53 14.36
N ASN A 112 -0.21 19.28 13.30
CA ASN A 112 0.78 20.37 13.27
C ASN A 112 2.24 19.96 13.49
N GLU A 113 2.57 18.69 13.34
CA GLU A 113 3.93 18.18 13.49
C GLU A 113 4.34 17.30 12.31
N TYR A 114 5.63 17.34 11.97
CA TYR A 114 6.26 16.38 11.07
C TYR A 114 6.62 15.11 11.82
N ILE A 115 6.07 13.98 11.40
CA ILE A 115 6.23 12.68 12.05
C ILE A 115 6.67 11.60 11.07
N SER A 116 7.30 10.56 11.61
CA SER A 116 7.66 9.36 10.84
C SER A 116 6.42 8.51 10.54
N LEU A 117 6.54 7.55 9.60
CA LEU A 117 5.46 6.61 9.32
C LEU A 117 5.10 5.77 10.55
N ASN A 118 6.09 5.40 11.36
CA ASN A 118 5.88 4.55 12.54
C ASN A 118 5.14 5.29 13.65
N ASP A 119 5.58 6.51 13.95
CA ASP A 119 4.89 7.38 14.91
C ASP A 119 3.46 7.65 14.46
N LEU A 120 3.26 7.89 13.16
CA LEU A 120 1.94 8.05 12.57
C LEU A 120 1.09 6.80 12.79
N LEU A 121 1.58 5.61 12.42
CA LEU A 121 0.86 4.36 12.59
C LEU A 121 0.48 4.09 14.05
N PHE A 122 1.38 4.38 14.99
CA PHE A 122 1.10 4.28 16.42
C PHE A 122 -0.02 5.24 16.84
N LYS A 123 0.08 6.53 16.47
CA LYS A 123 -0.95 7.54 16.75
C LYS A 123 -2.29 7.12 16.14
N LEU A 124 -2.32 6.65 14.89
CA LEU A 124 -3.54 6.27 14.18
C LEU A 124 -4.23 5.05 14.81
N LYS A 125 -3.48 4.02 15.21
CA LYS A 125 -4.06 2.83 15.89
C LYS A 125 -4.79 3.19 17.18
N ASN A 126 -4.28 4.18 17.91
CA ASN A 126 -4.82 4.59 19.20
C ASN A 126 -6.01 5.56 19.11
N LEU A 127 -6.40 5.99 17.90
CA LEU A 127 -7.59 6.84 17.70
C LEU A 127 -8.86 5.98 17.69
N SER A 128 -9.59 5.92 18.79
CA SER A 128 -10.82 5.12 18.90
C SER A 128 -11.96 5.58 17.97
N HIS A 129 -12.11 6.89 17.73
CA HIS A 129 -13.30 7.45 17.08
C HIS A 129 -13.18 7.69 15.57
N THR A 130 -11.96 7.64 15.01
CA THR A 130 -11.74 7.96 13.59
C THR A 130 -11.99 6.74 12.71
N LYS A 131 -12.98 6.83 11.80
CA LYS A 131 -13.30 5.75 10.83
C LYS A 131 -12.46 5.80 9.56
N ALA A 132 -12.10 7.01 9.10
CA ALA A 132 -11.35 7.19 7.87
C ALA A 132 -10.20 8.20 8.03
N ILE A 133 -9.12 7.97 7.29
CA ILE A 133 -7.93 8.83 7.27
C ILE A 133 -7.59 9.15 5.83
N SER A 134 -7.30 10.42 5.58
CA SER A 134 -6.92 10.93 4.27
C SER A 134 -5.45 11.33 4.26
N PHE A 135 -4.70 10.82 3.29
CA PHE A 135 -3.34 11.21 2.98
C PHE A 135 -3.39 12.12 1.76
N ILE A 136 -3.04 13.39 1.92
CA ILE A 136 -3.11 14.42 0.89
C ILE A 136 -1.69 14.83 0.53
N LEU A 137 -1.31 14.63 -0.73
CA LEU A 137 0.00 15.04 -1.23
C LEU A 137 0.02 16.57 -1.39
N MET A 138 1.00 17.23 -0.78
CA MET A 138 1.20 18.67 -0.87
C MET A 138 2.68 19.01 -1.14
N LEU A 139 2.90 20.20 -1.69
CA LEU A 139 4.22 20.83 -1.76
C LEU A 139 4.39 21.70 -0.51
N ASP A 140 5.47 21.52 0.23
CA ASP A 140 5.86 22.38 1.33
C ASP A 140 6.56 23.65 0.81
N THR A 141 6.69 24.63 1.69
CA THR A 141 7.38 25.91 1.51
C THR A 141 8.81 25.77 0.98
N ASN A 142 9.51 24.68 1.30
CA ASN A 142 10.86 24.37 0.83
C ASN A 142 10.91 23.59 -0.50
N HIS A 143 9.81 23.56 -1.27
CA HIS A 143 9.68 22.75 -2.49
C HIS A 143 9.85 21.23 -2.28
N SER A 144 9.86 20.76 -1.04
CA SER A 144 9.78 19.34 -0.69
C SER A 144 8.33 18.87 -0.76
N PHE A 145 8.12 17.61 -1.14
CA PHE A 145 6.80 16.99 -1.11
C PHE A 145 6.55 16.39 0.27
N ILE A 146 5.31 16.51 0.75
CA ILE A 146 4.88 15.96 2.05
C ILE A 146 3.51 15.31 1.95
N TRP A 147 3.22 14.38 2.86
CA TRP A 147 1.88 13.84 3.07
C TRP A 147 1.20 14.54 4.23
N LYS A 148 0.20 15.38 3.96
CA LYS A 148 -0.71 15.86 4.99
C LYS A 148 -1.68 14.76 5.37
N VAL A 149 -1.78 14.45 6.64
CA VAL A 149 -2.67 13.40 7.14
C VAL A 149 -3.83 14.05 7.90
N GLU A 150 -5.05 13.72 7.50
CA GLU A 150 -6.27 14.28 8.08
C GLU A 150 -7.24 13.17 8.51
N ASN A 151 -7.84 13.35 9.69
CA ASN A 151 -8.90 12.49 10.17
C ASN A 151 -10.20 12.88 9.48
N THR A 152 -10.81 11.94 8.77
CA THR A 152 -12.11 12.15 8.12
C THR A 152 -13.16 11.43 8.94
N ASN A 153 -13.89 12.19 9.77
CA ASN A 153 -15.13 11.70 10.38
C ASN A 153 -16.23 11.82 9.32
N VAL A 154 -16.50 10.71 8.63
CA VAL A 154 -17.75 10.53 7.89
C VAL A 154 -18.60 9.54 8.67
#